data_AF-A0A8B9TT00-F1
#
_entry.id   AF-A0A8B9TT00-F1
#
_cell.length_a   1.000
_cell.length_b   1.000
_cell.length_c   1.000
_cell.angle_alpha   90.00
_cell.angle_beta   90.00
_cell.angle_gamma   90.00
#
_symmetry.space_group_name_H-M   'P 1'
#
loop_
_entity.id
_entity.type
_entity.pdbx_description
1 polymer ?
#
loop_
_entity_poly.entity_id
_entity_poly.type
_entity_poly.pdbx_seq_one_letter_code
_entity_poly.pdbx_strand_id
1 'polypeptide(L)'
;MAGRLLRAAGGARALLSTSVPGPCPRRGCASEEEAAAAGPEREAEALLAMGFSQAQARRLRELQPRLGPRRAAAALEQLLLLGLGAEAALGLLERSPELLRAAEGRLKERAEYLRRLGLGGGHLQRAAGRCPQVFTLPRRRMEAAVRVLREKCLFTAEQLTEVLQSCPGVLLEEPGSLQYHFQVRGSGWELWARLFRTPFAELRTRHIFLERRGLYHTPVKGQTQSNNPKLKEVLHLPEKDFVVNLARATLEEYEVFKKLLAREEEEEMKEEEEEEEEEDEDRDTEYIDGDKGWDDGRRV
;
A
#
# COMPACT_ATOMS: atom_id res chain seq x y z
N MET A 1 24.85 -62.27 31.22
CA MET A 1 23.90 -62.44 30.11
C MET A 1 24.49 -61.76 28.86
N ALA A 2 25.61 -62.19 28.26
CA ALA A 2 25.90 -63.45 27.56
C ALA A 2 24.82 -63.81 26.51
N GLY A 3 25.16 -63.71 25.23
CA GLY A 3 24.29 -64.16 24.12
C GLY A 3 24.65 -63.65 22.72
N ARG A 4 25.86 -63.92 22.22
CA ARG A 4 26.16 -64.01 20.77
C ARG A 4 25.65 -65.35 20.23
N LEU A 5 25.28 -65.42 18.95
CA LEU A 5 25.40 -66.55 17.97
C LEU A 5 24.74 -66.08 16.65
N LEU A 6 25.46 -65.76 15.55
CA LEU A 6 26.16 -66.59 14.54
C LEU A 6 25.27 -67.26 13.46
N ARG A 7 25.55 -66.83 12.21
CA ARG A 7 25.67 -67.58 10.92
C ARG A 7 24.44 -68.15 10.19
N ALA A 8 24.27 -67.71 8.93
CA ALA A 8 24.39 -68.47 7.67
C ALA A 8 24.42 -67.45 6.51
N ALA A 9 25.40 -67.32 5.60
CA ALA A 9 26.03 -68.22 4.63
C ALA A 9 25.17 -68.54 3.39
N GLY A 10 25.60 -68.02 2.22
CA GLY A 10 25.13 -68.29 0.86
C GLY A 10 25.15 -67.01 0.02
N GLY A 11 26.02 -66.74 -0.96
CA GLY A 11 26.84 -67.62 -1.77
C GLY A 11 26.27 -67.71 -3.19
N ALA A 12 26.44 -66.68 -4.03
CA ALA A 12 26.35 -66.80 -5.49
C ALA A 12 27.13 -65.67 -6.18
N ARG A 13 28.23 -66.07 -6.83
CA ARG A 13 29.07 -65.29 -7.74
C ARG A 13 28.56 -65.55 -9.17
N ALA A 14 28.29 -64.52 -9.96
CA ALA A 14 28.30 -64.52 -11.45
C ALA A 14 27.72 -63.18 -11.95
N LEU A 15 28.14 -62.54 -13.03
CA LEU A 15 29.25 -62.62 -13.97
C LEU A 15 29.31 -61.20 -14.57
N LEU A 16 30.51 -60.65 -14.76
CA LEU A 16 30.71 -59.37 -15.41
C LEU A 16 30.31 -59.50 -16.88
N SER A 17 29.42 -58.62 -17.35
CA SER A 17 29.19 -58.39 -18.77
C SER A 17 29.47 -56.92 -19.07
N THR A 18 30.64 -56.68 -19.66
CA THR A 18 31.04 -55.39 -20.22
C THR A 18 30.44 -55.28 -21.62
N SER A 19 29.38 -54.49 -21.78
CA SER A 19 28.91 -54.04 -23.10
C SER A 19 29.15 -52.54 -23.25
N VAL A 20 30.10 -52.22 -24.12
CA VAL A 20 30.38 -50.87 -24.64
C VAL A 20 29.16 -50.38 -25.44
N PRO A 21 28.61 -49.17 -25.21
CA PRO A 21 27.68 -48.56 -26.15
C PRO A 21 28.47 -47.77 -27.21
N GLY A 22 28.34 -48.20 -28.47
CA GLY A 22 28.78 -47.45 -29.64
C GLY A 22 27.94 -46.18 -29.88
N PRO A 23 28.38 -45.29 -30.79
CA PRO A 23 27.87 -43.93 -30.92
C PRO A 23 26.46 -43.89 -31.54
N CYS A 24 25.54 -43.17 -30.90
CA CYS A 24 24.22 -42.90 -31.43
C CYS A 24 24.28 -41.98 -32.67
N PRO A 25 23.41 -42.19 -33.68
CA PRO A 25 23.41 -41.40 -34.90
C PRO A 25 22.82 -40.00 -34.64
N ARG A 26 23.48 -39.00 -35.22
CA ARG A 26 23.05 -37.60 -35.26
C ARG A 26 21.60 -37.50 -35.77
N ARG A 27 20.69 -37.02 -34.93
CA ARG A 27 19.34 -36.61 -35.33
C ARG A 27 19.16 -35.14 -34.94
N GLY A 28 19.21 -34.29 -35.97
CA GLY A 28 18.70 -32.92 -36.04
C GLY A 28 18.88 -32.03 -34.82
N CYS A 29 19.95 -31.24 -34.80
CA CYS A 29 19.89 -29.91 -34.20
C CYS A 29 18.91 -29.07 -35.04
N ALA A 30 17.62 -29.12 -34.69
CA ALA A 30 16.79 -27.94 -34.89
C ALA A 30 17.40 -26.88 -33.96
N SER A 31 17.87 -25.80 -34.55
CA SER A 31 18.73 -24.82 -33.91
C SER A 31 18.02 -24.21 -32.70
N GLU A 32 18.77 -24.04 -31.61
CA GLU A 32 18.32 -23.26 -30.45
C GLU A 32 17.92 -21.81 -30.86
N GLU A 33 18.39 -21.34 -32.02
CA GLU A 33 17.94 -20.11 -32.69
C GLU A 33 16.47 -20.15 -33.14
N GLU A 34 15.93 -21.25 -33.68
CA GLU A 34 14.52 -21.33 -34.06
C GLU A 34 13.59 -21.36 -32.83
N ALA A 35 14.02 -21.99 -31.73
CA ALA A 35 13.28 -22.00 -30.48
C ALA A 35 13.30 -20.63 -29.77
N ALA A 36 14.40 -19.89 -29.89
CA ALA A 36 14.53 -18.52 -29.38
C ALA A 36 13.75 -17.50 -30.23
N ALA A 37 13.73 -17.65 -31.56
CA ALA A 37 12.95 -16.81 -32.49
C ALA A 37 11.44 -17.08 -32.41
N ALA A 38 11.02 -18.32 -32.12
CA ALA A 38 9.62 -18.66 -31.87
C ALA A 38 9.07 -18.15 -30.53
N GLY A 39 9.97 -17.80 -29.59
CA GLY A 39 9.62 -17.23 -28.29
C GLY A 39 8.86 -15.90 -28.35
N PRO A 40 9.39 -14.86 -29.03
CA PRO A 40 8.76 -13.55 -29.13
C PRO A 40 7.52 -13.53 -30.04
N GLU A 41 7.44 -14.37 -31.07
CA GLU A 41 6.25 -14.45 -31.94
C GLU A 41 5.07 -15.11 -31.21
N ARG A 42 5.30 -16.25 -30.56
CA ARG A 42 4.27 -16.94 -29.74
C ARG A 42 3.81 -16.10 -28.55
N GLU A 43 4.69 -15.28 -27.98
CA GLU A 43 4.30 -14.32 -26.94
C GLU A 43 3.41 -13.21 -27.50
N ALA A 44 3.72 -12.69 -28.68
CA ALA A 44 2.87 -11.70 -29.35
C ALA A 44 1.46 -12.27 -29.57
N GLU A 45 1.38 -13.50 -30.06
CA GLU A 45 0.11 -14.21 -30.27
C GLU A 45 -0.66 -14.43 -28.97
N ALA A 46 0.02 -14.81 -27.88
CA ALA A 46 -0.60 -14.96 -26.57
C ALA A 46 -1.15 -13.64 -26.02
N LEU A 47 -0.41 -12.54 -26.17
CA LEU A 47 -0.86 -11.20 -25.78
C LEU A 47 -2.06 -10.74 -26.62
N LEU A 48 -2.04 -10.97 -27.93
CA LEU A 48 -3.18 -10.67 -28.81
C LEU A 48 -4.42 -11.50 -28.41
N ALA A 49 -4.24 -12.79 -28.10
CA ALA A 49 -5.31 -13.67 -27.63
C ALA A 49 -5.92 -13.23 -26.29
N MET A 50 -5.14 -12.58 -25.43
CA MET A 50 -5.60 -11.98 -24.18
C MET A 50 -6.27 -10.60 -24.37
N GLY A 51 -6.36 -10.11 -25.61
CA GLY A 51 -7.00 -8.84 -25.95
C GLY A 51 -6.07 -7.62 -25.92
N PHE A 52 -4.74 -7.82 -25.89
CA PHE A 52 -3.79 -6.72 -26.02
C PHE A 52 -3.63 -6.29 -27.47
N SER A 53 -3.30 -5.01 -27.70
CA SER A 53 -2.94 -4.50 -29.02
C SER A 53 -1.47 -4.75 -29.36
N GLN A 54 -1.11 -4.67 -30.64
CA GLN A 54 0.28 -4.82 -31.06
C GLN A 54 1.19 -3.72 -30.47
N ALA A 55 0.66 -2.51 -30.22
CA ALA A 55 1.38 -1.42 -29.56
C ALA A 55 1.64 -1.73 -28.07
N GLN A 56 0.64 -2.28 -27.38
CA GLN A 56 0.74 -2.73 -25.99
C GLN A 56 1.77 -3.85 -25.81
N ALA A 57 1.81 -4.82 -26.74
CA ALA A 57 2.79 -5.90 -26.73
C ALA A 57 4.24 -5.39 -26.92
N ARG A 58 4.44 -4.33 -27.71
CA ARG A 58 5.76 -3.69 -27.87
C ARG A 58 6.21 -2.99 -26.59
N ARG A 59 5.33 -2.19 -25.97
CA ARG A 59 5.60 -1.53 -24.67
C ARG A 59 6.02 -2.53 -23.60
N LEU A 60 5.37 -3.69 -23.52
CA LEU A 60 5.73 -4.71 -22.54
C LEU A 60 7.16 -5.24 -22.74
N ARG A 61 7.61 -5.44 -23.98
CA ARG A 61 8.96 -5.93 -24.27
C ARG A 61 10.03 -4.95 -23.83
N GLU A 62 9.77 -3.66 -23.98
CA GLU A 62 10.68 -2.58 -23.55
C GLU A 62 10.88 -2.58 -22.02
N LEU A 63 9.87 -2.99 -21.26
CA LEU A 63 9.93 -3.12 -19.79
C LEU A 63 10.68 -4.38 -19.31
N GLN A 64 10.95 -5.33 -20.21
CA GLN A 64 11.32 -6.70 -19.88
C GLN A 64 12.78 -7.15 -20.02
N PRO A 65 13.82 -6.30 -20.12
CA PRO A 65 15.18 -6.80 -20.38
C PRO A 65 15.78 -7.68 -19.26
N ARG A 66 15.09 -7.90 -18.12
CA ARG A 66 15.61 -8.68 -16.97
C ARG A 66 14.79 -9.88 -16.51
N LEU A 67 13.54 -10.08 -16.96
CA LEU A 67 12.62 -11.08 -16.37
C LEU A 67 12.01 -12.10 -17.33
N GLY A 68 12.20 -11.92 -18.64
CA GLY A 68 11.82 -12.87 -19.68
C GLY A 68 10.31 -12.88 -20.01
N PRO A 69 9.96 -13.10 -21.29
CA PRO A 69 8.62 -12.90 -21.85
C PRO A 69 7.51 -13.64 -21.12
N ARG A 70 7.73 -14.93 -20.84
CA ARG A 70 6.77 -15.81 -20.16
C ARG A 70 6.29 -15.32 -18.79
N ARG A 71 7.15 -14.65 -18.02
CA ARG A 71 6.76 -14.16 -16.67
C ARG A 71 5.84 -12.95 -16.72
N ALA A 72 5.99 -12.06 -17.71
CA ALA A 72 5.04 -10.96 -17.83
C ALA A 72 3.70 -11.39 -18.40
N ALA A 73 3.69 -12.31 -19.36
CA ALA A 73 2.43 -12.87 -19.86
C ALA A 73 1.62 -13.48 -18.71
N ALA A 74 2.25 -14.28 -17.84
CA ALA A 74 1.59 -14.83 -16.65
C ALA A 74 1.14 -13.75 -15.65
N ALA A 75 1.97 -12.72 -15.38
CA ALA A 75 1.59 -11.63 -14.49
C ALA A 75 0.41 -10.82 -15.04
N LEU A 76 0.38 -10.55 -16.35
CA LEU A 76 -0.72 -9.86 -17.03
C LEU A 76 -2.00 -10.70 -17.01
N GLU A 77 -1.92 -11.99 -17.33
CA GLU A 77 -3.06 -12.91 -17.24
C GLU A 77 -3.67 -12.88 -15.84
N GLN A 78 -2.83 -12.93 -14.80
CA GLN A 78 -3.32 -12.79 -13.43
C GLN A 78 -4.00 -11.43 -13.23
N LEU A 79 -3.36 -10.31 -13.55
CA LEU A 79 -3.96 -8.98 -13.37
C LEU A 79 -5.31 -8.84 -14.11
N LEU A 80 -5.46 -9.44 -15.29
CA LEU A 80 -6.73 -9.53 -16.01
C LEU A 80 -7.77 -10.36 -15.23
N LEU A 81 -7.40 -11.54 -14.71
CA LEU A 81 -8.26 -12.37 -13.84
C LEU A 81 -8.65 -11.66 -12.53
N LEU A 82 -7.86 -10.68 -12.08
CA LEU A 82 -8.18 -9.83 -10.94
C LEU A 82 -9.20 -8.73 -11.27
N GLY A 83 -9.55 -8.57 -12.54
CA GLY A 83 -10.54 -7.62 -13.04
C GLY A 83 -9.96 -6.28 -13.49
N LEU A 84 -8.65 -6.21 -13.72
CA LEU A 84 -8.03 -5.05 -14.39
C LEU A 84 -8.20 -5.21 -15.90
N GLY A 85 -8.48 -4.11 -16.61
CA GLY A 85 -8.38 -4.09 -18.07
C GLY A 85 -6.93 -4.16 -18.56
N ALA A 86 -6.73 -4.57 -19.82
CA ALA A 86 -5.42 -4.70 -20.46
C ALA A 86 -4.52 -3.45 -20.29
N GLU A 87 -5.03 -2.25 -20.61
CA GLU A 87 -4.28 -1.00 -20.42
C GLU A 87 -3.96 -0.71 -18.95
N ALA A 88 -4.88 -1.00 -18.03
CA ALA A 88 -4.65 -0.78 -16.61
C ALA A 88 -3.61 -1.73 -16.04
N ALA A 89 -3.61 -2.99 -16.50
CA ALA A 89 -2.60 -3.98 -16.13
C ALA A 89 -1.21 -3.59 -16.65
N LEU A 90 -1.12 -3.12 -17.90
CA LEU A 90 0.15 -2.62 -18.47
C LEU A 90 0.65 -1.37 -17.76
N GLY A 91 -0.19 -0.34 -17.62
CA GLY A 91 0.20 0.88 -16.90
C GLY A 91 0.54 0.62 -15.43
N LEU A 92 -0.01 -0.44 -14.81
CA LEU A 92 0.41 -0.87 -13.49
C LEU A 92 1.82 -1.50 -13.50
N LEU A 93 2.12 -2.37 -14.45
CA LEU A 93 3.44 -2.99 -14.58
C LEU A 93 4.53 -1.97 -14.96
N GLU A 94 4.21 -0.96 -15.77
CA GLU A 94 5.13 0.14 -16.09
C GLU A 94 5.55 0.93 -14.85
N ARG A 95 4.60 1.17 -13.93
CA ARG A 95 4.83 1.92 -12.70
C ARG A 95 5.41 1.07 -11.57
N SER A 96 5.14 -0.23 -11.60
CA SER A 96 5.54 -1.20 -10.58
C SER A 96 6.09 -2.48 -11.22
N PRO A 97 7.29 -2.42 -11.83
CA PRO A 97 7.91 -3.58 -12.48
C PRO A 97 8.27 -4.69 -11.49
N GLU A 98 8.36 -4.40 -10.18
CA GLU A 98 8.52 -5.38 -9.13
C GLU A 98 7.39 -6.42 -9.07
N LEU A 99 6.20 -6.11 -9.61
CA LEU A 99 5.09 -7.06 -9.72
C LEU A 99 5.42 -8.24 -10.62
N LEU A 100 6.31 -8.07 -11.60
CA LEU A 100 6.82 -9.16 -12.44
C LEU A 100 7.64 -10.19 -11.65
N ARG A 101 8.13 -9.82 -10.46
CA ARG A 101 8.86 -10.73 -9.55
C ARG A 101 7.94 -11.41 -8.55
N ALA A 102 6.70 -10.95 -8.41
CA ALA A 102 5.75 -11.56 -7.51
C ALA A 102 5.37 -12.96 -8.03
N ALA A 103 5.35 -13.95 -7.13
CA ALA A 103 4.90 -15.29 -7.49
C ALA A 103 3.39 -15.25 -7.79
N GLU A 104 2.96 -15.99 -8.81
CA GLU A 104 1.57 -16.04 -9.29
C GLU A 104 0.54 -16.24 -8.16
N GLY A 105 0.79 -17.20 -7.27
CA GLY A 105 -0.08 -17.47 -6.11
C GLY A 105 -0.22 -16.27 -5.16
N ARG A 106 0.82 -15.44 -5.00
CA ARG A 106 0.79 -14.28 -4.11
C ARG A 106 -0.09 -13.15 -4.64
N LEU A 107 -0.10 -12.93 -5.97
CA LEU A 107 -0.97 -11.93 -6.59
C LEU A 107 -2.44 -12.34 -6.50
N LYS A 108 -2.73 -13.63 -6.71
CA LYS A 108 -4.08 -14.18 -6.57
C LYS A 108 -4.62 -14.03 -5.13
N GLU A 109 -3.87 -14.51 -4.13
CA GLU A 109 -4.24 -14.37 -2.72
C GLU A 109 -4.45 -12.91 -2.33
N ARG A 110 -3.57 -12.01 -2.81
CA ARG A 110 -3.68 -10.57 -2.55
C ARG A 110 -4.99 -10.01 -3.08
N ALA A 111 -5.35 -10.34 -4.31
CA ALA A 111 -6.56 -9.81 -4.90
C ALA A 111 -7.83 -10.40 -4.32
N GLU A 112 -7.83 -11.68 -3.92
CA GLU A 112 -8.91 -12.25 -3.14
C GLU A 112 -9.11 -11.50 -1.82
N TYR A 113 -8.02 -11.16 -1.14
CA TYR A 113 -8.08 -10.34 0.08
C TYR A 113 -8.63 -8.93 -0.20
N LEU A 114 -8.14 -8.24 -1.23
CA LEU A 114 -8.65 -6.91 -1.63
C LEU A 114 -10.14 -6.97 -2.01
N ARG A 115 -10.58 -8.04 -2.68
CA ARG A 115 -11.99 -8.26 -3.00
C ARG A 115 -12.86 -8.42 -1.74
N ARG A 116 -12.35 -9.10 -0.70
CA ARG A 116 -13.03 -9.19 0.61
C ARG A 116 -13.11 -7.84 1.34
N LEU A 117 -12.25 -6.90 0.99
CA LEU A 117 -12.29 -5.51 1.47
C LEU A 117 -13.15 -4.60 0.58
N GLY A 118 -13.89 -5.15 -0.41
CA GLY A 118 -14.75 -4.39 -1.32
C GLY A 118 -14.03 -3.78 -2.53
N LEU A 119 -12.75 -4.12 -2.74
CA LEU A 119 -11.96 -3.70 -3.91
C LEU A 119 -11.96 -4.79 -4.99
N GLY A 120 -13.08 -4.96 -5.68
CA GLY A 120 -13.21 -5.87 -6.83
C GLY A 120 -13.36 -5.13 -8.16
N GLY A 121 -12.95 -5.76 -9.27
CA GLY A 121 -13.18 -5.26 -10.63
C GLY A 121 -12.70 -3.83 -10.85
N GLY A 122 -13.58 -2.95 -11.35
CA GLY A 122 -13.25 -1.55 -11.61
C GLY A 122 -12.81 -0.74 -10.38
N HIS A 123 -13.22 -1.14 -9.17
CA HIS A 123 -12.76 -0.50 -7.93
C HIS A 123 -11.29 -0.83 -7.66
N LEU A 124 -10.89 -2.09 -7.87
CA LEU A 124 -9.50 -2.51 -7.78
C LEU A 124 -8.64 -1.79 -8.81
N GLN A 125 -9.13 -1.67 -10.05
CA GLN A 125 -8.44 -0.94 -11.11
C GLN A 125 -8.17 0.51 -10.72
N ARG A 126 -9.16 1.24 -10.20
CA ARG A 126 -8.97 2.63 -9.73
C ARG A 126 -8.00 2.71 -8.55
N ALA A 127 -8.10 1.80 -7.59
CA ALA A 127 -7.23 1.75 -6.44
C ALA A 127 -5.76 1.48 -6.83
N ALA A 128 -5.53 0.49 -7.69
CA ALA A 128 -4.22 0.17 -8.27
C ALA A 128 -3.67 1.28 -9.16
N GLY A 129 -4.56 2.02 -9.82
CA GLY A 129 -4.25 3.25 -10.55
C GLY A 129 -3.65 4.33 -9.65
N ARG A 130 -4.09 4.45 -8.40
CA ARG A 130 -3.61 5.49 -7.46
C ARG A 130 -2.50 5.01 -6.52
N CYS A 131 -2.51 3.73 -6.17
CA CYS A 131 -1.63 3.15 -5.17
C CYS A 131 -1.24 1.72 -5.60
N PRO A 132 -0.29 1.58 -6.55
CA PRO A 132 0.14 0.26 -7.03
C PRO A 132 0.78 -0.60 -5.91
N GLN A 133 1.28 0.04 -4.86
CA GLN A 133 1.87 -0.60 -3.68
C GLN A 133 0.89 -1.51 -2.92
N VAL A 134 -0.43 -1.42 -3.18
CA VAL A 134 -1.41 -2.36 -2.61
C VAL A 134 -1.12 -3.82 -2.97
N PHE A 135 -0.37 -4.08 -4.04
CA PHE A 135 0.03 -5.43 -4.43
C PHE A 135 1.34 -5.90 -3.80
N THR A 136 2.20 -4.98 -3.36
CA THR A 136 3.55 -5.28 -2.82
C THR A 136 3.61 -5.19 -1.30
N LEU A 137 2.75 -4.38 -0.68
CA LEU A 137 2.68 -4.17 0.77
C LEU A 137 2.49 -5.50 1.53
N PRO A 138 3.17 -5.78 2.66
CA PRO A 138 2.92 -7.02 3.40
C PRO A 138 1.49 -7.14 3.94
N ARG A 139 0.89 -8.33 3.82
CA ARG A 139 -0.51 -8.58 4.24
C ARG A 139 -0.77 -8.22 5.71
N ARG A 140 0.18 -8.54 6.60
CA ARG A 140 0.07 -8.19 8.04
C ARG A 140 -0.07 -6.68 8.28
N ARG A 141 0.61 -5.85 7.47
CA ARG A 141 0.50 -4.38 7.59
C ARG A 141 -0.89 -3.90 7.15
N MET A 142 -1.40 -4.42 6.04
CA MET A 142 -2.77 -4.11 5.60
C MET A 142 -3.80 -4.51 6.65
N GLU A 143 -3.68 -5.72 7.21
CA GLU A 143 -4.60 -6.21 8.24
C GLU A 143 -4.54 -5.34 9.50
N ALA A 144 -3.36 -4.86 9.90
CA ALA A 144 -3.22 -3.92 11.01
C ALA A 144 -3.92 -2.58 10.74
N ALA A 145 -3.72 -1.98 9.56
CA ALA A 145 -4.41 -0.74 9.18
C ALA A 145 -5.93 -0.93 9.13
N VAL A 146 -6.41 -1.99 8.48
CA VAL A 146 -7.85 -2.34 8.43
C VAL A 146 -8.42 -2.55 9.85
N ARG A 147 -7.66 -3.17 10.75
CA ARG A 147 -8.06 -3.36 12.14
C ARG A 147 -8.22 -2.02 12.87
N VAL A 148 -7.28 -1.08 12.70
CA VAL A 148 -7.42 0.27 13.29
C VAL A 148 -8.66 0.96 12.74
N LEU A 149 -8.86 0.96 11.42
CA LEU A 149 -10.04 1.58 10.79
C LEU A 149 -11.37 1.01 11.32
N ARG A 150 -11.46 -0.30 11.54
CA ARG A 150 -12.68 -0.95 12.04
C ARG A 150 -12.86 -0.82 13.55
N GLU A 151 -11.83 -1.13 14.32
CA GLU A 151 -11.93 -1.28 15.78
C GLU A 151 -11.65 0.01 16.54
N LYS A 152 -10.82 0.89 16.00
CA LYS A 152 -10.44 2.16 16.65
C LYS A 152 -11.17 3.34 16.03
N CYS A 153 -11.31 3.36 14.70
CA CYS A 153 -12.04 4.42 13.98
C CYS A 153 -13.51 4.09 13.73
N LEU A 154 -13.98 2.90 14.14
CA LEU A 154 -15.38 2.47 14.12
C LEU A 154 -16.04 2.48 12.72
N PHE A 155 -15.27 2.28 11.65
CA PHE A 155 -15.83 2.21 10.30
C PHE A 155 -16.68 0.96 10.08
N THR A 156 -17.84 1.16 9.44
CA THR A 156 -18.61 0.07 8.87
C THR A 156 -17.87 -0.57 7.69
N ALA A 157 -18.29 -1.77 7.28
CA ALA A 157 -17.72 -2.42 6.10
C ALA A 157 -17.90 -1.59 4.81
N GLU A 158 -19.03 -0.89 4.69
CA GLU A 158 -19.34 0.00 3.56
C GLU A 158 -18.43 1.23 3.56
N GLN A 159 -18.32 1.92 4.70
CA GLN A 159 -17.44 3.08 4.86
C GLN A 159 -15.99 2.70 4.58
N LEU A 160 -15.52 1.59 5.13
CA LEU A 160 -14.17 1.08 4.84
C LEU A 160 -13.97 0.83 3.35
N THR A 161 -14.96 0.25 2.67
CA THR A 161 -14.89 0.02 1.23
C THR A 161 -14.76 1.34 0.47
N GLU A 162 -15.56 2.36 0.80
CA GLU A 162 -15.44 3.69 0.21
C GLU A 162 -14.06 4.32 0.47
N VAL A 163 -13.55 4.19 1.71
CA VAL A 163 -12.21 4.69 2.11
C VAL A 163 -11.15 4.12 1.21
N LEU A 164 -11.14 2.80 1.06
CA LEU A 164 -10.13 2.09 0.29
C LEU A 164 -10.23 2.37 -1.21
N GLN A 165 -11.43 2.66 -1.71
CA GLN A 165 -11.65 3.03 -3.11
C GLN A 165 -11.16 4.45 -3.43
N SER A 166 -11.43 5.40 -2.55
CA SER A 166 -11.06 6.80 -2.73
C SER A 166 -9.59 7.04 -2.38
N CYS A 167 -9.11 6.41 -1.31
CA CYS A 167 -7.81 6.65 -0.69
C CYS A 167 -7.12 5.33 -0.31
N PRO A 168 -6.71 4.51 -1.29
CA PRO A 168 -6.02 3.24 -1.02
C PRO A 168 -4.68 3.40 -0.29
N GLY A 169 -4.08 4.59 -0.32
CA GLY A 169 -2.84 4.92 0.40
C GLY A 169 -2.95 4.79 1.92
N VAL A 170 -4.16 4.84 2.47
CA VAL A 170 -4.41 4.62 3.91
C VAL A 170 -3.87 3.28 4.42
N LEU A 171 -3.73 2.29 3.54
CA LEU A 171 -3.16 0.98 3.87
C LEU A 171 -1.65 1.01 4.08
N LEU A 172 -0.97 2.03 3.57
CA LEU A 172 0.49 2.22 3.68
C LEU A 172 0.89 2.86 5.02
N GLU A 173 -0.05 3.56 5.66
CA GLU A 173 0.20 4.26 6.92
C GLU A 173 0.53 3.29 8.06
N GLU A 174 1.29 3.81 9.04
CA GLU A 174 1.60 3.10 10.26
C GLU A 174 0.37 3.10 11.20
N PRO A 175 0.01 1.97 11.82
CA PRO A 175 -1.22 1.88 12.63
C PRO A 175 -1.35 2.92 13.75
N GLY A 176 -0.24 3.27 14.42
CA GLY A 176 -0.17 4.31 15.43
C GLY A 176 -0.44 5.70 14.86
N SER A 177 0.26 6.06 13.78
CA SER A 177 0.01 7.31 13.04
C SER A 177 -1.42 7.39 12.53
N LEU A 178 -1.96 6.29 11.99
CA LEU A 178 -3.34 6.23 11.51
C LEU A 178 -4.32 6.57 12.63
N GLN A 179 -4.19 5.90 13.78
CA GLN A 179 -5.05 6.14 14.93
C GLN A 179 -4.89 7.59 15.45
N TYR A 180 -3.67 8.10 15.51
CA TYR A 180 -3.38 9.47 15.94
C TYR A 180 -3.98 10.53 14.99
N HIS A 181 -3.83 10.34 13.68
CA HIS A 181 -4.44 11.16 12.63
C HIS A 181 -5.97 11.17 12.75
N PHE A 182 -6.58 10.03 13.09
CA PHE A 182 -8.01 9.95 13.32
C PHE A 182 -8.49 10.50 14.67
N GLN A 183 -7.68 10.43 15.74
CA GLN A 183 -8.10 10.80 17.10
C GLN A 183 -7.72 12.22 17.52
N VAL A 184 -6.56 12.73 17.09
CA VAL A 184 -5.97 13.97 17.64
C VAL A 184 -5.98 15.09 16.61
N ARG A 185 -5.55 14.83 15.38
CA ARG A 185 -5.42 15.89 14.37
C ARG A 185 -6.72 16.19 13.63
N GLY A 186 -7.76 15.39 13.83
CA GLY A 186 -8.91 15.37 12.94
C GLY A 186 -8.49 15.18 11.47
N SER A 187 -7.32 14.65 11.14
CA SER A 187 -6.91 14.40 9.75
C SER A 187 -7.60 13.17 9.16
N GLY A 188 -8.33 12.42 9.99
CA GLY A 188 -9.47 11.62 9.52
C GLY A 188 -10.45 12.46 8.68
N TRP A 189 -10.59 13.76 8.95
CA TRP A 189 -11.39 14.70 8.15
C TRP A 189 -10.80 14.98 6.77
N GLU A 190 -9.49 14.89 6.51
CA GLU A 190 -8.96 14.96 5.13
C GLU A 190 -9.36 13.72 4.33
N LEU A 191 -9.30 12.57 4.99
CA LEU A 191 -9.77 11.32 4.43
C LEU A 191 -11.29 11.35 4.23
N TRP A 192 -12.06 11.87 5.20
CA TRP A 192 -13.51 12.09 5.07
C TRP A 192 -13.82 13.12 3.98
N ALA A 193 -13.06 14.20 3.87
CA ALA A 193 -13.15 15.20 2.80
C ALA A 193 -12.94 14.56 1.43
N ARG A 194 -11.92 13.71 1.29
CA ARG A 194 -11.68 12.92 0.06
C ARG A 194 -12.73 11.85 -0.18
N LEU A 195 -13.33 11.29 0.87
CA LEU A 195 -14.40 10.30 0.81
C LEU A 195 -15.73 10.89 0.34
N PHE A 196 -16.07 12.07 0.88
CA PHE A 196 -17.34 12.74 0.64
C PHE A 196 -17.23 13.88 -0.39
N ARG A 197 -16.04 14.06 -0.99
CA ARG A 197 -15.74 15.13 -1.95
C ARG A 197 -16.02 16.54 -1.41
N THR A 198 -15.84 16.72 -0.11
CA THR A 198 -15.98 18.01 0.58
C THR A 198 -14.59 18.63 0.73
N PRO A 199 -14.39 19.95 0.54
CA PRO A 199 -13.11 20.58 0.86
C PRO A 199 -12.74 20.32 2.33
N PHE A 200 -11.47 20.00 2.61
CA PHE A 200 -11.00 19.71 3.96
C PHE A 200 -11.23 20.87 4.93
N ALA A 201 -10.91 22.10 4.51
CA ALA A 201 -11.12 23.31 5.30
C ALA A 201 -12.58 23.48 5.75
N GLU A 202 -13.54 23.20 4.85
CA GLU A 202 -14.97 23.27 5.16
C GLU A 202 -15.36 22.22 6.20
N LEU A 203 -14.88 20.99 6.05
CA LEU A 203 -15.22 19.90 6.97
C LEU A 203 -14.60 20.10 8.35
N ARG A 204 -13.34 20.54 8.40
CA ARG A 204 -12.62 20.90 9.64
C ARG A 204 -13.35 22.03 10.35
N THR A 205 -13.69 23.11 9.63
CA THR A 205 -14.45 24.23 10.17
C THR A 205 -15.76 23.77 10.81
N ARG A 206 -16.56 22.95 10.09
CA ARG A 206 -17.83 22.42 10.61
C ARG A 206 -17.65 21.59 11.86
N HIS A 207 -16.63 20.73 11.88
CA HIS A 207 -16.34 19.89 13.03
C HIS A 207 -15.94 20.70 14.27
N ILE A 208 -14.94 21.59 14.14
CA ILE A 208 -14.45 22.41 15.25
C ILE A 208 -15.55 23.34 15.75
N PHE A 209 -16.37 23.88 14.84
CA PHE A 209 -17.53 24.70 15.23
C PHE A 209 -18.53 23.92 16.10
N LEU A 210 -18.85 22.68 15.73
CA LEU A 210 -19.73 21.84 16.54
C LEU A 210 -19.09 21.43 17.87
N GLU A 211 -17.79 21.17 17.89
CA GLU A 211 -17.05 20.81 19.11
C GLU A 211 -17.02 21.97 20.10
N ARG A 212 -16.64 23.18 19.65
CA ARG A 212 -16.62 24.39 20.49
C ARG A 212 -18.00 24.80 20.99
N ARG A 213 -19.07 24.38 20.29
CA ARG A 213 -20.46 24.54 20.74
C ARG A 213 -20.95 23.41 21.65
N GLY A 214 -20.13 22.40 21.93
CA GLY A 214 -20.51 21.23 22.73
C GLY A 214 -21.54 20.33 22.05
N LEU A 215 -21.69 20.44 20.73
CA LEU A 215 -22.60 19.63 19.91
C LEU A 215 -21.90 18.42 19.29
N TYR A 216 -20.58 18.38 19.33
CA TYR A 216 -19.77 17.24 18.94
C TYR A 216 -18.77 16.94 20.05
N HIS A 217 -18.67 15.67 20.45
CA HIS A 217 -17.72 15.22 21.46
C HIS A 217 -16.82 14.14 20.86
N THR A 218 -15.51 14.25 21.08
CA THR A 218 -14.58 13.20 20.68
C THR A 218 -14.86 11.92 21.48
N PRO A 219 -15.26 10.80 20.82
CA PRO A 219 -15.70 9.60 21.52
C PRO A 219 -14.55 8.95 22.31
N VAL A 220 -14.78 8.69 23.59
CA VAL A 220 -13.80 8.04 24.47
C VAL A 220 -13.86 6.52 24.27
N LYS A 221 -12.70 5.86 24.26
CA LYS A 221 -12.60 4.39 24.11
C LYS A 221 -13.54 3.67 25.07
N GLY A 222 -14.51 2.93 24.53
CA GLY A 222 -15.47 2.13 25.30
C GLY A 222 -16.90 2.70 25.37
N GLN A 223 -17.14 3.93 24.91
CA GLN A 223 -18.50 4.44 24.74
C GLN A 223 -19.11 3.97 23.41
N THR A 224 -20.34 3.45 23.47
CA THR A 224 -21.09 2.93 22.30
C THR A 224 -22.19 3.88 21.83
N GLN A 225 -22.49 4.95 22.56
CA GLN A 225 -23.49 5.95 22.20
C GLN A 225 -22.92 7.35 22.35
N SER A 226 -22.78 8.06 21.23
CA SER A 226 -22.49 9.49 21.19
C SER A 226 -23.77 10.23 20.79
N ASN A 227 -24.08 11.35 21.45
CA ASN A 227 -25.10 12.30 21.00
C ASN A 227 -24.65 13.13 19.79
N ASN A 228 -23.49 12.80 19.20
CA ASN A 228 -22.94 13.50 18.06
C ASN A 228 -23.89 13.45 16.86
N PRO A 229 -23.97 14.54 16.07
CA PRO A 229 -24.73 14.56 14.84
C PRO A 229 -24.24 13.49 13.87
N LYS A 230 -25.15 12.99 13.02
CA LYS A 230 -24.77 11.97 12.04
C LYS A 230 -23.78 12.56 11.06
N LEU A 231 -22.76 11.78 10.72
CA LEU A 231 -21.71 12.22 9.80
C LEU A 231 -22.26 12.80 8.49
N LYS A 232 -23.28 12.15 7.90
CA LYS A 232 -23.96 12.64 6.67
C LYS A 232 -24.57 14.05 6.81
N GLU A 233 -25.00 14.43 8.01
CA GLU A 233 -25.61 15.74 8.28
C GLU A 233 -24.52 16.81 8.37
N VAL A 234 -23.39 16.50 9.01
CA VAL A 234 -22.22 17.40 9.05
C VAL A 234 -21.68 17.66 7.63
N LEU A 235 -21.65 16.63 6.78
CA LEU A 235 -21.01 16.69 5.46
C LEU A 235 -21.87 17.29 4.35
N HIS A 236 -23.14 16.87 4.27
CA HIS A 236 -23.95 17.11 3.06
C HIS A 236 -25.01 18.19 3.25
N LEU A 237 -25.26 18.66 4.48
CA LEU A 237 -26.19 19.77 4.65
C LEU A 237 -25.63 21.04 3.98
N PRO A 238 -26.48 21.79 3.24
CA PRO A 238 -26.15 23.14 2.83
C PRO A 238 -25.73 23.98 4.04
N GLU A 239 -24.79 24.92 3.87
CA GLU A 239 -24.23 25.71 4.98
C GLU A 239 -25.33 26.32 5.87
N LYS A 240 -26.36 26.90 5.26
CA LYS A 240 -27.52 27.44 5.98
C LYS A 240 -28.20 26.41 6.89
N ASP A 241 -28.44 25.20 6.39
CA ASP A 241 -29.13 24.15 7.16
C ASP A 241 -28.21 23.54 8.21
N PHE A 242 -26.91 23.42 7.90
CA PHE A 242 -25.89 23.04 8.88
C PHE A 242 -25.87 24.04 10.05
N VAL A 243 -25.77 25.34 9.76
CA VAL A 243 -25.66 26.38 10.78
C VAL A 243 -26.93 26.49 11.62
N VAL A 244 -28.10 26.59 10.98
CA VAL A 244 -29.36 26.84 11.68
C VAL A 244 -29.88 25.58 12.38
N ASN A 245 -29.89 24.44 11.68
CA ASN A 245 -30.57 23.24 12.19
C ASN A 245 -29.63 22.33 12.99
N LEU A 246 -28.35 22.23 12.59
CA LEU A 246 -27.39 21.34 13.25
C LEU A 246 -26.60 22.07 14.34
N ALA A 247 -25.96 23.19 14.00
CA ALA A 247 -25.12 23.94 14.91
C ALA A 247 -25.90 24.90 15.83
N ARG A 248 -27.20 25.11 15.55
CA ARG A 248 -28.11 26.00 16.31
C ARG A 248 -27.53 27.40 16.47
N ALA A 249 -26.99 27.92 15.37
CA ALA A 249 -26.26 29.18 15.29
C ALA A 249 -26.89 30.11 14.25
N THR A 250 -26.45 31.37 14.22
CA THR A 250 -26.72 32.27 13.10
C THR A 250 -25.64 32.15 12.02
N LEU A 251 -25.96 32.52 10.78
CA LEU A 251 -24.97 32.57 9.69
C LEU A 251 -23.84 33.56 10.01
N GLU A 252 -24.16 34.67 10.66
CA GLU A 252 -23.17 35.68 11.07
C GLU A 252 -22.17 35.13 12.10
N GLU A 253 -22.66 34.37 13.10
CA GLU A 253 -21.79 33.70 14.08
C GLU A 253 -20.82 32.73 13.40
N TYR A 254 -21.31 31.97 12.42
CA TYR A 254 -20.48 31.01 11.69
C TYR A 254 -19.45 31.69 10.77
N GLU A 255 -19.82 32.80 10.12
CA GLU A 255 -18.89 33.59 9.30
C GLU A 255 -17.78 34.24 10.13
N VAL A 256 -18.12 34.77 11.32
CA VAL A 256 -17.12 35.29 12.26
C VAL A 256 -16.22 34.16 12.74
N PHE A 257 -16.79 33.02 13.07
CA PHE A 257 -16.03 31.84 13.50
C PHE A 257 -15.02 31.38 12.44
N LYS A 258 -15.40 31.32 11.16
CA LYS A 258 -14.48 30.98 10.05
C LYS A 258 -13.24 31.87 10.03
N LYS A 259 -13.41 33.17 10.27
CA LYS A 259 -12.30 34.14 10.29
C LYS A 259 -11.41 33.96 11.51
N LEU A 260 -12.00 33.70 12.68
CA LEU A 260 -11.24 33.45 13.91
C LEU A 260 -10.43 32.17 13.79
N LEU A 261 -11.04 31.09 13.31
CA LEU A 261 -10.37 29.81 13.13
C LEU A 261 -9.21 29.91 12.11
N ALA A 262 -9.40 30.60 10.99
CA ALA A 262 -8.33 30.82 10.02
C ALA A 262 -7.14 31.59 10.61
N ARG A 263 -7.41 32.56 11.50
CA ARG A 263 -6.37 33.31 12.19
C ARG A 263 -5.63 32.45 13.22
N GLU A 264 -6.34 31.63 13.99
CA GLU A 264 -5.73 30.69 14.94
C GLU A 264 -4.78 29.72 14.21
N GLU A 265 -5.17 29.21 13.04
CA GLU A 265 -4.33 28.34 12.22
C GLU A 265 -3.06 29.05 11.70
N GLU A 266 -3.16 30.33 11.33
CA GLU A 266 -1.99 31.14 10.94
C GLU A 266 -1.05 31.45 12.10
N GLU A 267 -1.56 31.51 13.32
CA GLU A 267 -0.77 31.71 14.54
C GLU A 267 -0.07 30.38 14.93
N GLU A 268 -0.79 29.26 14.94
CA GLU A 268 -0.23 27.91 15.18
C GLU A 268 0.89 27.55 14.18
N MET A 269 0.71 27.85 12.88
CA MET A 269 1.76 27.58 11.88
C MET A 269 3.04 28.38 12.10
N LYS A 270 2.93 29.62 12.60
CA LYS A 270 4.11 30.45 12.90
C LYS A 270 4.82 29.95 14.14
N GLU A 271 4.08 29.53 15.17
CA GLU A 271 4.65 28.93 16.36
C GLU A 271 5.39 27.62 16.02
N GLU A 272 4.83 26.76 15.16
CA GLU A 272 5.51 25.55 14.67
C GLU A 272 6.78 25.87 13.86
N GLU A 273 6.74 26.89 12.99
CA GLU A 273 7.93 27.33 12.23
C GLU A 273 9.03 27.90 13.14
N GLU A 274 8.68 28.66 14.18
CA GLU A 274 9.62 29.19 15.17
C GLU A 274 10.25 28.08 16.03
N GLU A 275 9.47 27.07 16.44
CA GLU A 275 9.99 25.90 17.19
C GLU A 275 10.96 25.05 16.34
N GLU A 276 10.69 24.85 15.04
CA GLU A 276 11.59 24.13 14.14
C GLU A 276 12.91 24.89 13.90
N GLU A 277 12.87 26.22 13.82
CA GLU A 277 14.08 27.05 13.70
C GLU A 277 14.95 27.00 14.98
N GLU A 278 14.35 26.95 16.17
CA GLU A 278 15.09 26.82 17.44
C GLU A 278 15.73 25.43 17.62
N GLU A 279 15.07 24.35 17.19
CA GLU A 279 15.64 22.99 17.28
C GLU A 279 16.87 22.77 16.37
N ASP A 280 16.99 23.50 15.26
CA ASP A 280 18.13 23.43 14.35
C ASP A 280 19.36 24.24 14.84
N GLU A 281 19.16 25.29 15.66
CA GLU A 281 20.27 26.08 16.23
C GLU A 281 21.00 25.35 17.38
N ASP A 282 20.35 24.44 18.09
CA ASP A 282 20.92 23.69 19.22
C ASP A 282 21.83 22.51 18.80
N ARG A 283 21.95 22.20 17.50
CA ARG A 283 22.78 21.08 17.01
C ARG A 283 24.24 21.41 16.76
N ASP A 284 24.62 22.68 16.76
CA ASP A 284 25.96 23.13 16.32
C ASP A 284 26.92 23.56 17.44
N THR A 285 26.59 23.34 18.73
CA THR A 285 27.41 23.84 19.86
C THR A 285 28.18 22.81 20.70
N GLU A 286 28.30 21.53 20.31
CA GLU A 286 29.12 20.55 21.06
C GLU A 286 30.35 20.01 20.31
N TYR A 287 31.31 20.84 19.89
CA TYR A 287 32.71 20.39 19.71
C TYR A 287 33.72 21.55 19.86
N ILE A 288 33.89 22.06 21.08
CA ILE A 288 35.11 22.80 21.43
C ILE A 288 35.69 22.29 22.76
N ASP A 289 36.85 21.65 22.59
CA ASP A 289 38.04 21.62 23.47
C ASP A 289 38.39 20.30 24.14
N GLY A 290 39.65 19.91 23.91
CA GLY A 290 40.25 18.68 24.41
C GLY A 290 41.57 18.29 23.75
N ASP A 291 42.19 19.14 22.93
CA ASP A 291 43.58 18.95 22.51
C ASP A 291 44.51 19.76 23.43
N LYS A 292 44.96 19.11 24.51
CA LYS A 292 46.12 19.54 25.29
C LYS A 292 47.14 18.42 25.33
N GLY A 293 47.85 18.26 24.21
CA GLY A 293 49.10 17.53 24.14
C GLY A 293 50.14 18.15 25.09
N TRP A 294 50.51 17.41 26.14
CA TRP A 294 51.69 17.70 26.94
C TRP A 294 52.91 17.23 26.18
N ASP A 295 53.63 18.18 25.60
CA ASP A 295 55.03 18.02 25.21
C ASP A 295 55.87 18.57 26.37
N ASP A 296 56.57 17.70 27.09
CA ASP A 296 57.83 18.11 27.71
C ASP A 296 58.84 16.96 27.64
N GLY A 297 59.97 17.29 27.05
CA GLY A 297 61.04 16.36 26.75
C GLY A 297 62.16 16.40 27.80
N ARG A 298 62.74 15.21 28.00
CA ARG A 298 64.19 14.97 28.11
C ARG A 298 64.89 15.29 29.46
N ARG A 299 65.81 14.36 29.78
CA ARG A 299 66.89 14.34 30.81
C ARG A 299 66.41 13.97 32.23
N VAL A 300 66.96 12.96 32.90
CA VAL A 300 68.32 12.38 32.92
C VAL A 300 68.24 10.86 33.07
#